data_AF-A0AAD6PKZ9-F1
#
_entry.id   AF-A0AAD6PKZ9-F1
#
_cell.length_a   1.000
_cell.length_b   1.000
_cell.length_c   1.000
_cell.angle_alpha   90.00
_cell.angle_beta   90.00
_cell.angle_gamma   90.00
#
_symmetry.space_group_name_H-M   'P 1'
#
loop_
_entity.id
_entity.type
_entity.pdbx_description
1 polymer ?
#
loop_
_entity_poly.entity_id
_entity_poly.type
_entity_poly.pdbx_seq_one_letter_code
_entity_poly.pdbx_strand_id
1 'polypeptide(L)'
;MDSASKSFSLVSHIVLVLSASLGFLLPGVTCSSDFSTLVYKKCSNRSDSTESHSQTLSSLFQELLPRSSTSRFNKTTAGDENIGISAFFQCRNDLSNDECYHCVNTIPKVSNSLCKQALAARVHLDGCYLKYETDGLVEQETSTHELLHETCGERMVDGDGFEEAKQAAFAAMESGVVGEGGLLRNQS
;
A
#
# COMPACT_ATOMS: atom_id res chain seq x y z
N MET A 1 -60.81 -24.77 -18.56
CA MET A 1 -59.68 -23.83 -18.67
C MET A 1 -58.77 -23.88 -17.43
N ASP A 2 -58.69 -25.02 -16.72
CA ASP A 2 -58.00 -25.11 -15.42
C ASP A 2 -56.66 -25.84 -15.43
N SER A 3 -56.39 -26.67 -16.44
CA SER A 3 -55.18 -27.51 -16.45
C SER A 3 -53.92 -26.75 -16.89
N ALA A 4 -54.07 -25.73 -17.75
CA ALA A 4 -52.95 -24.92 -18.22
C ALA A 4 -52.43 -23.96 -17.13
N SER A 5 -53.32 -23.35 -16.35
CA SER A 5 -52.97 -22.37 -15.30
C SER A 5 -52.11 -22.97 -14.18
N LYS A 6 -52.40 -24.22 -13.78
CA LYS A 6 -51.60 -24.95 -12.77
C LYS A 6 -50.19 -25.30 -13.28
N SER A 7 -50.07 -25.61 -14.57
CA SER A 7 -48.78 -25.94 -15.19
C SER A 7 -47.85 -24.73 -15.27
N PHE A 8 -48.37 -23.53 -15.55
CA PHE A 8 -47.58 -22.30 -15.58
C PHE A 8 -47.07 -21.87 -14.20
N SER A 9 -47.89 -22.05 -13.15
CA SER A 9 -47.51 -21.73 -11.77
C SER A 9 -46.38 -22.63 -11.24
N LEU A 10 -46.44 -23.94 -11.53
CA LEU A 10 -45.39 -24.89 -11.13
C LEU A 10 -44.05 -24.59 -11.82
N VAL A 11 -44.06 -24.25 -13.11
CA VAL A 11 -42.83 -23.90 -13.86
C VAL A 11 -42.21 -22.60 -13.31
N SER A 12 -43.02 -21.61 -12.94
CA SER A 12 -42.53 -20.36 -12.35
C SER A 12 -41.85 -20.56 -10.99
N HIS A 13 -42.41 -21.42 -10.13
CA HIS A 13 -41.80 -21.78 -8.85
C HIS A 13 -40.50 -22.58 -9.02
N ILE A 14 -40.45 -23.50 -9.98
CA ILE A 14 -39.24 -24.27 -10.28
C ILE A 14 -38.11 -23.36 -10.78
N VAL A 15 -38.41 -22.39 -11.65
CA VAL A 15 -37.43 -21.41 -12.16
C VAL A 15 -36.90 -20.51 -11.04
N LEU A 16 -37.77 -20.03 -10.14
CA LEU A 16 -37.38 -19.20 -8.99
C LEU A 16 -36.49 -19.96 -7.99
N VAL A 17 -36.78 -21.23 -7.73
CA VAL A 17 -35.97 -22.08 -6.83
C VAL A 17 -34.62 -22.39 -7.48
N LEU A 18 -34.57 -22.69 -8.77
CA LEU A 18 -33.33 -22.91 -9.52
C LEU A 18 -32.45 -21.65 -9.54
N SER A 19 -33.03 -20.46 -9.77
CA SER A 19 -32.27 -19.20 -9.73
C SER A 19 -31.75 -18.86 -8.33
N ALA A 20 -32.51 -19.16 -7.28
CA ALA A 20 -32.07 -18.94 -5.89
C ALA A 20 -30.95 -19.91 -5.48
N SER A 21 -30.96 -21.15 -5.98
CA SER A 21 -29.89 -22.13 -5.73
C SER A 21 -28.60 -21.85 -6.52
N LEU A 22 -28.69 -21.23 -7.70
CA LEU A 22 -27.52 -20.91 -8.54
C LEU A 22 -26.73 -19.69 -8.02
N GLY A 23 -27.39 -18.79 -7.27
CA GLY A 23 -26.74 -17.69 -6.56
C GLY A 23 -25.99 -18.09 -5.28
N PHE A 24 -26.20 -19.32 -4.78
CA PHE A 24 -25.57 -19.81 -3.54
C PHE A 24 -24.33 -20.69 -3.78
N LEU A 25 -24.05 -21.05 -5.04
CA LEU A 25 -22.96 -21.96 -5.43
C LEU A 25 -21.78 -21.29 -6.13
N LEU A 26 -21.81 -19.97 -6.32
CA LEU A 26 -20.61 -19.23 -6.69
C LEU A 26 -19.88 -18.87 -5.40
N PRO A 27 -18.74 -19.52 -5.06
CA PRO A 27 -17.87 -18.97 -4.04
C PRO A 27 -17.54 -17.55 -4.49
N GLY A 28 -17.89 -16.56 -3.66
CA GLY A 28 -17.52 -15.19 -3.92
C GLY A 28 -16.01 -15.16 -4.15
N VAL A 29 -15.59 -14.87 -5.37
CA VAL A 29 -14.19 -14.63 -5.68
C VAL A 29 -13.85 -13.32 -4.97
N THR A 30 -13.53 -13.40 -3.69
CA THR A 30 -12.88 -12.30 -2.99
C THR A 30 -11.46 -12.27 -3.52
N CYS A 31 -11.13 -11.23 -4.28
CA CYS A 31 -9.73 -10.96 -4.61
C CYS A 31 -9.04 -10.61 -3.28
N SER A 32 -8.44 -11.61 -2.65
CA SER A 32 -7.58 -11.41 -1.47
C SER A 32 -6.26 -10.85 -1.98
N SER A 33 -6.18 -9.53 -2.11
CA SER A 33 -4.93 -8.85 -2.44
C SER A 33 -4.00 -8.87 -1.23
N ASP A 34 -2.82 -9.48 -1.35
CA ASP A 34 -1.78 -9.38 -0.32
C ASP A 34 -1.05 -8.04 -0.47
N PHE A 35 -1.49 -7.05 0.31
CA PHE A 35 -0.89 -5.72 0.34
C PHE A 35 0.41 -5.64 1.14
N SER A 36 0.83 -6.74 1.77
CA SER A 36 2.00 -6.79 2.66
C SER A 36 3.25 -7.37 1.99
N THR A 37 3.17 -7.76 0.72
CA THR A 37 4.33 -8.23 -0.06
C THR A 37 5.38 -7.13 -0.16
N LEU A 38 6.65 -7.47 0.12
CA LEU A 38 7.76 -6.53 0.01
C LEU A 38 8.10 -6.25 -1.46
N VAL A 39 8.03 -4.99 -1.85
CA VAL A 39 8.49 -4.50 -3.17
C VAL A 39 9.95 -4.05 -3.09
N TYR A 40 10.26 -3.21 -2.10
CA TYR A 40 11.58 -2.59 -1.99
C TYR A 40 11.90 -2.19 -0.55
N LYS A 41 13.19 -2.21 -0.21
CA LYS A 41 13.69 -1.60 1.03
C LYS A 41 15.07 -0.96 0.86
N LYS A 42 15.28 0.17 1.55
CA LYS A 42 16.58 0.84 1.71
C LYS A 42 16.76 1.17 3.18
N CYS A 43 17.93 0.86 3.73
CA CYS A 43 18.28 1.18 5.10
C CYS A 43 19.54 2.04 5.07
N SER A 44 19.68 2.97 6.02
CA SER A 44 20.91 3.75 6.15
C SER A 44 22.09 2.83 6.51
N ASN A 45 23.29 3.23 6.08
CA ASN A 45 24.53 2.52 6.41
C ASN A 45 24.90 2.69 7.90
N ARG A 46 24.34 3.72 8.55
CA ARG A 46 24.50 4.00 9.98
C ARG A 46 23.37 3.36 10.76
N SER A 47 23.69 2.89 11.97
CA SER A 47 22.74 2.31 12.91
C SER A 47 23.04 2.80 14.32
N ASP A 48 22.03 2.78 15.17
CA ASP A 48 22.17 3.11 16.59
C ASP A 48 21.45 2.04 17.42
N SER A 49 22.24 1.27 18.16
CA SER A 49 21.75 0.18 19.00
C SER A 49 21.44 0.62 20.43
N THR A 50 21.37 1.92 20.71
CA THR A 50 20.96 2.42 22.02
C THR A 50 19.51 2.05 22.30
N GLU A 51 19.24 1.81 23.58
CA GLU A 51 17.90 1.51 24.06
C GLU A 51 16.95 2.69 23.78
N SER A 52 17.42 3.92 23.95
CA SER A 52 16.66 5.14 23.68
C SER A 52 16.24 5.25 22.22
N HIS A 53 17.13 4.96 21.25
CA HIS A 53 16.76 4.95 19.83
C HIS A 53 15.69 3.89 19.54
N SER A 54 15.88 2.69 20.07
CA SER A 54 14.94 1.56 19.88
C SER A 54 13.55 1.85 20.47
N GLN A 55 13.50 2.48 21.65
CA GLN A 55 12.25 2.89 22.31
C GLN A 55 11.55 4.01 21.55
N THR A 56 12.29 5.02 21.09
CA THR A 56 11.75 6.12 20.28
C THR A 56 11.18 5.60 18.97
N LEU A 57 11.90 4.71 18.27
CA LEU A 57 11.43 4.09 17.03
C LEU A 57 10.19 3.22 17.25
N SER A 58 10.13 2.45 18.33
CA SER A 58 8.92 1.70 18.70
C SER A 58 7.73 2.62 18.96
N SER A 59 7.95 3.72 19.68
CA SER A 59 6.90 4.70 20.00
C SER A 59 6.37 5.39 18.73
N LEU A 60 7.27 5.71 17.80
CA LEU A 60 6.94 6.24 16.48
C LEU A 60 5.98 5.33 15.71
N PHE A 61 6.27 4.02 15.67
CA PHE A 61 5.38 3.06 15.01
C PHE A 61 4.03 2.94 15.71
N GLN A 62 4.00 2.93 17.04
CA GLN A 62 2.77 2.91 17.82
C GLN A 62 1.90 4.14 17.58
N GLU A 63 2.50 5.29 17.28
CA GLU A 63 1.81 6.53 16.97
C GLU A 63 1.21 6.55 15.55
N LEU A 64 1.93 6.01 14.56
CA LEU A 64 1.49 5.96 13.17
C LEU A 64 0.35 4.95 12.95
N LEU A 65 0.36 3.82 13.66
CA LEU A 65 -0.62 2.75 13.51
C LEU A 65 -2.08 3.22 13.63
N PRO A 66 -2.55 3.85 14.71
CA PRO A 66 -3.93 4.31 14.82
C PRO A 66 -4.29 5.41 13.81
N ARG A 67 -3.30 6.09 13.20
CA ARG A 67 -3.57 7.08 12.15
C ARG A 67 -3.83 6.43 10.80
N SER A 68 -3.26 5.25 10.55
CA SER A 68 -3.52 4.49 9.33
C SER A 68 -4.95 3.96 9.22
N SER A 69 -5.68 3.85 10.35
CA SER A 69 -7.10 3.49 10.35
C SER A 69 -8.04 4.67 10.08
N THR A 70 -7.53 5.90 9.96
CA THR A 70 -8.36 7.09 9.70
C THR A 70 -7.85 7.92 8.52
N SER A 71 -6.59 7.75 8.12
CA SER A 71 -5.97 8.45 7.00
C SER A 71 -5.04 7.50 6.24
N ARG A 72 -4.93 7.73 4.93
CA ARG A 72 -4.00 7.02 4.04
C ARG A 72 -2.61 7.65 4.00
N PHE A 73 -2.42 8.79 4.65
CA PHE A 73 -1.13 9.44 4.81
C PHE A 73 -1.05 10.09 6.18
N ASN A 74 0.09 9.98 6.82
CA ASN A 74 0.40 10.80 7.99
C ASN A 74 1.91 10.97 8.14
N LYS A 75 2.32 12.13 8.67
CA LYS A 75 3.69 12.41 9.09
C LYS A 75 3.70 12.67 10.60
N THR A 76 4.72 12.16 11.28
CA THR A 76 4.93 12.39 12.70
C THR A 76 6.42 12.45 13.04
N THR A 77 6.72 12.95 14.22
CA THR A 77 8.06 12.91 14.81
C THR A 77 7.90 12.42 16.23
N ALA A 78 8.73 11.46 16.64
CA ALA A 78 8.80 10.97 18.01
C ALA A 78 10.20 11.19 18.58
N GLY A 79 10.28 11.36 19.90
CA GLY A 79 11.54 11.52 20.61
C GLY A 79 11.60 12.76 21.48
N ASP A 80 12.81 13.14 21.86
CA ASP A 80 13.12 14.27 22.73
C ASP A 80 14.19 15.20 22.11
N GLU A 81 14.73 16.11 22.91
CA GLU A 81 15.77 17.07 22.49
C GLU A 81 17.11 16.41 22.10
N ASN A 82 17.36 15.16 22.51
CA ASN A 82 18.58 14.42 22.23
C ASN A 82 18.42 13.45 21.05
N ILE A 83 17.23 12.84 20.91
CA ILE A 83 16.94 11.84 19.88
C ILE A 83 15.57 12.15 19.29
N GLY A 84 15.53 12.69 18.08
CA GLY A 84 14.32 12.84 17.27
C GLY A 84 14.32 11.87 16.10
N ILE A 85 13.18 11.24 15.81
CA ILE A 85 12.97 10.41 14.63
C ILE A 85 11.72 10.89 13.92
N SER A 86 11.88 11.33 12.68
CA SER A 86 10.80 11.78 11.80
C SER A 86 10.37 10.65 10.88
N ALA A 87 9.05 10.46 10.69
CA ALA A 87 8.53 9.45 9.78
C ALA A 87 7.24 9.87 9.09
N PHE A 88 6.94 9.19 7.99
CA PHE A 88 5.61 9.20 7.39
C PHE A 88 5.26 7.84 6.81
N PHE A 89 3.97 7.56 6.72
CA PHE A 89 3.46 6.48 5.89
C PHE A 89 2.56 7.02 4.79
N GLN A 90 2.43 6.22 3.73
CA GLN A 90 1.46 6.42 2.67
C GLN A 90 0.92 5.08 2.19
N CYS A 91 -0.40 4.93 2.23
CA CYS A 91 -1.11 3.81 1.62
C CYS A 91 -1.53 4.17 0.20
N ARG A 92 -1.76 3.15 -0.63
CA ARG A 92 -2.44 3.36 -1.91
C ARG A 92 -3.85 3.94 -1.69
N ASN A 93 -4.27 4.80 -2.61
CA ASN A 93 -5.53 5.54 -2.51
C ASN A 93 -6.78 4.69 -2.80
N ASP A 94 -6.63 3.49 -3.35
CA ASP A 94 -7.72 2.56 -3.58
C ASP A 94 -8.01 1.65 -2.36
N LEU A 95 -7.16 1.69 -1.32
CA LEU A 95 -7.37 0.91 -0.11
C LEU A 95 -8.40 1.54 0.83
N SER A 96 -9.20 0.69 1.47
CA SER A 96 -9.91 1.06 2.69
C SER A 96 -8.92 1.40 3.82
N ASN A 97 -9.42 2.10 4.85
CA ASN A 97 -8.59 2.40 6.02
C ASN A 97 -8.18 1.12 6.78
N ASP A 98 -9.00 0.08 6.77
CA ASP A 98 -8.67 -1.20 7.41
C ASP A 98 -7.54 -1.92 6.66
N GLU A 99 -7.59 -1.94 5.32
CA GLU A 99 -6.50 -2.47 4.49
C GLU A 99 -5.20 -1.65 4.66
N CYS A 100 -5.31 -0.33 4.72
CA CYS A 100 -4.18 0.55 5.02
C CYS A 100 -3.57 0.25 6.38
N TYR A 101 -4.40 0.10 7.41
CA TYR A 101 -3.98 -0.28 8.76
C TYR A 101 -3.23 -1.62 8.76
N HIS A 102 -3.79 -2.65 8.13
CA HIS A 102 -3.14 -3.95 8.05
C HIS A 102 -1.79 -3.89 7.35
N CYS A 103 -1.68 -3.14 6.25
CA CYS A 103 -0.41 -2.96 5.56
C CYS A 103 0.63 -2.24 6.43
N VAL A 104 0.26 -1.10 7.04
CA VAL A 104 1.16 -0.32 7.91
C VAL A 104 1.60 -1.13 9.13
N ASN A 105 0.71 -1.96 9.69
CA ASN A 105 1.01 -2.85 10.82
C ASN A 105 2.05 -3.94 10.50
N THR A 106 2.28 -4.26 9.23
CA THR A 106 3.34 -5.19 8.82
C THR A 106 4.72 -4.53 8.83
N ILE A 107 4.78 -3.20 8.63
CA ILE A 107 6.05 -2.47 8.44
C ILE A 107 7.01 -2.58 9.63
N PRO A 108 6.61 -2.44 10.91
CA PRO A 108 7.55 -2.54 12.03
C PRO A 108 8.30 -3.87 12.06
N LYS A 109 7.60 -4.98 11.78
CA LYS A 109 8.19 -6.31 11.72
C LYS A 109 9.17 -6.43 10.54
N VAL A 110 8.77 -5.97 9.36
CA VAL A 110 9.60 -6.00 8.15
C VAL A 110 10.85 -5.13 8.33
N SER A 111 10.68 -3.92 8.86
CA SER A 111 11.76 -2.98 9.13
C SER A 111 12.77 -3.54 10.13
N ASN A 112 12.30 -4.05 11.28
CA ASN A 112 13.20 -4.66 12.28
C ASN A 112 13.97 -5.86 11.70
N SER A 113 13.30 -6.69 10.89
CA SER A 113 13.94 -7.87 10.29
C SER A 113 14.97 -7.51 9.20
N LEU A 114 14.73 -6.46 8.41
CA LEU A 114 15.51 -6.18 7.20
C LEU A 114 16.46 -4.99 7.32
N CYS A 115 16.17 -4.07 8.25
CA CYS A 115 16.95 -2.85 8.53
C CYS A 115 17.53 -2.81 9.94
N LYS A 116 17.15 -3.73 10.84
CA LYS A 116 17.65 -3.79 12.21
C LYS A 116 17.50 -2.42 12.90
N GLN A 117 18.59 -1.87 13.41
CA GLN A 117 18.67 -0.59 14.12
C GLN A 117 19.16 0.55 13.22
N ALA A 118 18.89 0.48 11.91
CA ALA A 118 19.27 1.53 10.99
C ALA A 118 18.67 2.88 11.42
N LEU A 119 19.46 3.95 11.33
CA LEU A 119 19.05 5.30 11.69
C LEU A 119 18.01 5.89 10.71
N ALA A 120 17.94 5.36 9.49
CA ALA A 120 16.87 5.61 8.54
C ALA A 120 16.47 4.33 7.80
N ALA A 121 15.20 4.22 7.43
CA ALA A 121 14.73 3.17 6.54
C ALA A 121 13.60 3.66 5.64
N ARG A 122 13.54 3.06 4.45
CA ARG A 122 12.43 3.13 3.50
C ARG A 122 11.94 1.69 3.29
N VAL A 123 10.66 1.44 3.50
CA VAL A 123 10.02 0.15 3.30
C VAL A 123 8.82 0.36 2.39
N HIS A 124 8.80 -0.34 1.25
CA HIS A 124 7.71 -0.32 0.29
C HIS A 124 7.09 -1.72 0.23
N LEU A 125 5.83 -1.82 0.63
CA LEU A 125 4.97 -2.98 0.46
C LEU A 125 3.91 -2.67 -0.62
N ASP A 126 3.32 -3.69 -1.24
CA ASP A 126 2.35 -3.53 -2.32
C ASP A 126 1.19 -2.54 -2.01
N GLY A 127 0.80 -2.41 -0.74
CA GLY A 127 -0.24 -1.49 -0.31
C GLY A 127 0.23 -0.18 0.32
N CYS A 128 1.47 -0.11 0.80
CA CYS A 128 1.91 1.00 1.64
C CYS A 128 3.43 1.19 1.65
N TYR A 129 3.82 2.45 1.83
CA TYR A 129 5.18 2.90 1.94
C TYR A 129 5.38 3.57 3.31
N LEU A 130 6.55 3.37 3.93
CA LEU A 130 6.97 4.12 5.11
C LEU A 130 8.43 4.53 4.97
N LYS A 131 8.71 5.77 5.37
CA LYS A 131 10.07 6.27 5.59
C LYS A 131 10.18 6.74 7.03
N TYR A 132 11.24 6.35 7.73
CA TYR A 132 11.68 7.02 8.95
C TYR A 132 13.15 7.45 8.82
N GLU A 133 13.52 8.49 9.55
CA GLU A 133 14.86 9.06 9.56
C GLU A 133 15.12 9.72 10.91
N THR A 134 16.28 9.44 11.50
CA THR A 134 16.72 10.10 12.74
C THR A 134 17.18 11.52 12.40
N ASP A 135 16.75 12.51 13.17
CA ASP A 135 17.03 13.91 12.92
C ASP A 135 18.54 14.19 12.96
N GLY A 136 19.02 15.09 12.10
CA GLY A 136 20.45 15.41 11.98
C GLY A 136 21.27 14.35 11.22
N LEU A 137 20.64 13.30 10.70
CA LEU A 137 21.27 12.47 9.67
C LEU A 137 21.48 13.29 8.41
N VAL A 138 22.74 13.39 8.01
CA VAL A 138 23.09 13.71 6.63
C VAL A 138 23.13 12.38 5.89
N GLU A 139 21.97 11.86 5.48
CA GLU A 139 22.00 10.95 4.33
C GLU A 139 22.57 11.77 3.17
N GLN A 140 23.54 11.22 2.45
CA GLN A 140 24.02 11.83 1.22
C GLN A 140 22.79 11.93 0.32
N GLU A 141 22.20 13.14 0.26
CA GLU A 141 20.94 13.45 -0.41
C GLU A 141 20.95 12.74 -1.74
N THR A 142 20.28 11.58 -1.76
CA THR A 142 19.97 10.87 -2.98
C THR A 142 19.23 11.91 -3.78
N SER A 143 19.79 12.33 -4.92
CA SER A 143 19.24 13.43 -5.70
C SER A 143 17.72 13.25 -5.79
N THR A 144 16.94 14.34 -5.82
CA THR A 144 15.47 14.28 -5.85
C THR A 144 14.91 13.40 -6.99
N HIS A 145 15.76 12.98 -7.94
CA HIS A 145 15.48 12.12 -9.08
C HIS A 145 16.22 10.76 -9.05
N GLU A 146 16.76 10.31 -7.91
CA GLU A 146 17.39 8.99 -7.81
C GLU A 146 16.34 7.90 -7.94
N LEU A 147 16.47 7.06 -8.98
CA LEU A 147 15.68 5.86 -9.14
C LEU A 147 16.03 4.87 -8.01
N LEU A 148 15.12 4.72 -7.06
CA LEU A 148 15.33 3.85 -5.90
C LEU A 148 15.18 2.36 -6.23
N HIS A 149 14.22 2.04 -7.11
CA HIS A 149 13.90 0.67 -7.49
C HIS A 149 13.17 0.64 -8.84
N GLU A 150 13.50 -0.35 -9.66
CA GLU A 150 12.82 -0.66 -10.91
C GLU A 150 12.78 -2.19 -11.06
N THR A 151 11.68 -2.69 -11.58
CA THR A 151 11.55 -4.08 -12.02
C THR A 151 10.96 -4.09 -13.42
N CYS A 152 11.63 -4.79 -14.34
CA CYS A 152 11.18 -4.93 -15.72
C CYS A 152 10.55 -6.32 -15.94
N GLY A 153 9.49 -6.39 -16.75
CA GLY A 153 8.92 -7.66 -17.16
C GLY A 153 9.87 -8.41 -18.11
N GLU A 154 9.95 -9.73 -17.98
CA GLU A 154 10.82 -10.56 -18.83
C GLU A 154 10.33 -10.70 -20.28
N ARG A 155 9.02 -10.52 -20.49
CA ARG A 155 8.41 -10.64 -21.82
C ARG A 155 8.56 -9.34 -22.60
N MET A 156 9.32 -9.43 -23.69
CA MET A 156 9.29 -8.42 -24.73
C MET A 156 8.12 -8.71 -25.67
N VAL A 157 7.33 -7.68 -25.98
CA VAL A 157 6.18 -7.77 -26.87
C VAL A 157 6.55 -7.05 -28.15
N ASP A 158 6.69 -7.80 -29.23
CA ASP A 158 6.82 -7.25 -30.58
C ASP A 158 5.42 -7.21 -31.20
N GLY A 159 4.85 -6.01 -31.31
CA GLY A 159 3.52 -5.81 -31.90
C GLY A 159 3.17 -4.34 -32.05
N ASP A 160 2.43 -4.03 -33.10
CA ASP A 160 1.97 -2.68 -33.40
C ASP A 160 0.97 -2.21 -32.32
N GLY A 161 1.15 -1.00 -31.78
CA GLY A 161 0.22 -0.38 -30.84
C GLY A 161 0.58 -0.49 -29.35
N PHE A 162 1.47 -1.41 -28.95
CA PHE A 162 1.86 -1.52 -27.53
C PHE A 162 2.66 -0.29 -27.08
N GLU A 163 3.60 0.17 -27.91
CA GLU A 163 4.46 1.31 -27.57
C GLU A 163 3.65 2.61 -27.44
N GLU A 164 2.70 2.83 -28.34
CA GLU A 164 1.76 3.96 -28.28
C GLU A 164 0.88 3.89 -27.02
N ALA A 165 0.33 2.72 -26.70
CA ALA A 165 -0.49 2.53 -25.49
C ALA A 165 0.34 2.75 -24.21
N LYS A 166 1.59 2.27 -24.18
CA LYS A 166 2.53 2.45 -23.08
C LYS A 166 2.83 3.94 -22.86
N GLN A 167 3.16 4.68 -23.93
CA GLN A 167 3.43 6.12 -23.85
C GLN A 167 2.19 6.91 -23.39
N ALA A 168 1.00 6.57 -23.90
CA ALA A 168 -0.24 7.19 -23.46
C ALA A 168 -0.52 6.94 -21.96
N ALA A 169 -0.28 5.72 -21.49
CA ALA A 169 -0.44 5.37 -20.07
C ALA A 169 0.53 6.15 -19.18
N PHE A 170 1.80 6.29 -19.58
CA PHE A 170 2.77 7.10 -18.83
C PHE A 170 2.40 8.59 -18.82
N ALA A 171 1.96 9.16 -19.93
CA ALA A 171 1.50 10.55 -19.97
C ALA A 171 0.30 10.79 -19.04
N ALA A 172 -0.66 9.85 -18.98
CA ALA A 172 -1.78 9.91 -18.05
C ALA A 172 -1.31 9.84 -16.59
N MET A 173 -0.36 8.96 -16.26
CA MET A 173 0.25 8.86 -14.94
C MET A 173 0.93 10.17 -14.52
N GLU A 174 1.73 10.77 -15.40
CA GLU A 174 2.40 12.06 -15.15
C GLU A 174 1.39 13.16 -14.82
N SER A 175 0.28 13.23 -15.57
CA SER A 175 -0.79 14.19 -15.29
C SER A 175 -1.42 14.00 -13.91
N GLY A 176 -1.56 12.74 -13.46
CA GLY A 176 -2.11 12.40 -12.15
C GLY A 176 -1.20 12.79 -11.00
N VAL A 177 0.12 12.73 -11.22
CA VAL A 177 1.13 13.17 -10.24
C VAL A 177 1.20 14.69 -10.14
N VAL A 178 1.02 15.41 -11.25
CA VAL A 178 1.05 16.88 -11.29
C VAL A 178 -0.24 17.50 -10.73
N GLY A 179 -1.38 16.78 -10.78
CA GLY A 179 -2.65 17.20 -10.19
C GLY A 179 -2.75 17.05 -8.66
N GLU A 180 -3.89 17.46 -8.09
CA GLU A 180 -4.17 17.41 -6.63
C GLU A 180 -4.19 15.97 -6.05
N GLY A 181 -4.14 14.94 -6.89
CA GLY A 181 -4.08 13.53 -6.49
C GLY A 181 -2.66 12.96 -6.35
N GLY A 182 -1.62 13.76 -6.61
CA GLY A 182 -0.23 13.33 -6.53
C GLY A 182 0.17 12.89 -5.11
N LEU A 183 0.85 11.74 -5.03
CA LEU A 183 1.22 11.06 -3.78
C LEU A 183 2.05 11.92 -2.80
N LEU A 184 2.61 13.06 -3.21
CA LEU A 184 3.53 13.84 -2.36
C LEU A 184 3.20 15.32 -2.21
N ARG A 185 2.10 15.84 -2.79
CA ARG A 185 1.94 17.31 -2.92
C ARG A 185 1.05 18.03 -1.91
N ASN A 186 0.22 17.33 -1.15
CA ASN A 186 -0.87 18.01 -0.43
C ASN A 186 -0.73 18.14 1.08
N GLN A 187 0.47 18.06 1.69
CA GLN A 187 0.59 18.10 3.16
C GLN A 187 1.88 18.80 3.67
N SER A 188 2.16 20.00 3.13
CA SER A 188 3.06 20.99 3.75
C SER A 188 2.28 21.97 4.63
#